data_AF-A0A645FXY6-F1
#
_entry.id   AF-A0A645FXY6-F1
#
_cell.length_a   1.000
_cell.length_b   1.000
_cell.length_c   1.000
_cell.angle_alpha   90.00
_cell.angle_beta   90.00
_cell.angle_gamma   90.00
#
_symmetry.space_group_name_H-M   'P 1'
#
loop_
_entity.id
_entity.type
_entity.pdbx_description
1 polymer ?
#
loop_
_entity_poly.entity_id
_entity_poly.type
_entity_poly.pdbx_seq_one_letter_code
_entity_poly.pdbx_strand_id
1 'polypeptide(L)'
;MIKNNIKSLLIHVMISILAFIAYIPFHISVVKWASEEAAKNHHIVMISVAITIITVALLLYYYFSGVFLKEQGSNFKNIMSISLTGFIGIVIWFIAFNMNLIEGTNVLLNSEVWQLYSLYYSYCLFFVDEAAISIPHIMLVFCIMPILAMWVGIKFPIKRSNIKVN
;
A
#
# COMPACT_ATOMS: atom_id res chain seq x y z
N MET A 1 -13.19 -3.36 18.74
CA MET A 1 -13.47 -3.01 17.33
C MET A 1 -13.01 -1.61 16.96
N ILE A 2 -13.64 -0.52 17.42
CA ILE A 2 -13.26 0.87 17.05
C ILE A 2 -11.76 1.16 17.25
N LYS A 3 -11.20 0.76 18.41
CA LYS A 3 -9.77 0.92 18.71
C LYS A 3 -8.85 0.24 17.69
N ASN A 4 -9.22 -0.94 17.18
CA ASN A 4 -8.42 -1.63 16.15
C ASN A 4 -8.53 -0.91 14.80
N ASN A 5 -9.70 -0.35 14.45
CA ASN A 5 -9.88 0.39 13.20
C ASN A 5 -9.01 1.66 13.20
N ILE A 6 -8.96 2.40 14.31
CA ILE A 6 -8.08 3.57 14.44
C ILE A 6 -6.60 3.15 14.35
N LYS A 7 -6.21 2.10 15.07
CA LYS A 7 -4.81 1.63 15.06
C LYS A 7 -4.37 1.08 13.70
N SER A 8 -5.23 0.32 13.02
CA SER A 8 -4.93 -0.19 11.66
C SER A 8 -4.79 0.94 10.66
N LEU A 9 -5.63 1.97 10.76
CA LEU A 9 -5.49 3.17 9.95
C LEU A 9 -4.16 3.88 10.22
N LEU A 10 -3.76 4.02 11.49
CA LEU A 10 -2.46 4.59 11.84
C LEU A 10 -1.28 3.77 11.29
N ILE A 11 -1.33 2.44 11.41
CA ILE A 11 -0.34 1.53 10.82
C ILE A 11 -0.25 1.77 9.30
N HIS A 12 -1.40 1.88 8.63
CA HIS A 12 -1.46 2.11 7.20
C HIS A 12 -0.89 3.46 6.79
N VAL A 13 -1.33 4.55 7.42
CA VAL A 13 -0.80 5.89 7.15
C VAL A 13 0.71 5.94 7.37
N MET A 14 1.23 5.33 8.44
CA MET A 14 2.66 5.29 8.71
C MET A 14 3.44 4.53 7.63
N ILE A 15 2.97 3.36 7.22
CA ILE A 15 3.62 2.56 6.15
C ILE A 15 3.55 3.32 4.82
N SER A 16 2.42 3.94 4.50
CA SER A 16 2.27 4.74 3.28
C SER A 16 3.19 5.96 3.29
N ILE A 17 3.33 6.69 4.40
CA ILE A 17 4.29 7.80 4.49
C ILE A 17 5.73 7.31 4.24
N LEU A 18 6.12 6.20 4.86
CA LEU A 18 7.46 5.63 4.68
C LEU A 18 7.72 5.20 3.23
N ALA A 19 6.75 4.54 2.61
CA ALA A 19 6.85 4.15 1.20
C ALA A 19 6.87 5.35 0.25
N PHE A 20 6.12 6.41 0.56
CA PHE A 20 6.13 7.64 -0.22
C PHE A 20 7.49 8.34 -0.15
N ILE A 21 8.10 8.42 1.05
CA ILE A 21 9.46 8.95 1.20
C ILE A 21 10.46 8.11 0.39
N ALA A 22 10.32 6.78 0.39
CA ALA A 22 11.15 5.90 -0.41
C ALA A 22 10.92 6.07 -1.92
N TYR A 23 9.75 6.51 -2.36
CA TYR A 23 9.41 6.76 -3.78
C TYR A 23 10.12 7.99 -4.35
N ILE A 24 10.19 9.08 -3.57
CA ILE A 24 10.74 10.39 -3.98
C ILE A 24 12.09 10.32 -4.73
N PRO A 25 13.16 9.69 -4.19
CA PRO A 25 14.48 9.72 -4.83
C PRO A 25 14.51 9.03 -6.19
N PHE A 26 13.60 8.07 -6.43
CA PHE A 26 13.57 7.32 -7.67
C PHE A 26 12.77 8.01 -8.78
N HIS A 27 11.70 8.72 -8.42
CA HIS A 27 10.87 9.41 -9.41
C HIS A 27 11.43 10.79 -9.81
N ILE A 28 12.16 11.48 -8.93
CA ILE A 28 12.78 12.78 -9.25
C ILE A 28 14.00 12.61 -10.17
N SER A 29 14.60 11.42 -10.21
CA SER A 29 15.79 11.14 -11.00
C SER A 29 15.42 10.86 -12.46
N VAL A 30 15.32 11.91 -13.29
CA VAL A 30 15.14 11.73 -14.75
C VAL A 30 16.43 11.20 -15.35
N VAL A 31 16.50 9.88 -15.57
CA VAL A 31 17.66 9.26 -16.23
C VAL A 31 17.41 9.18 -17.74
N LYS A 32 18.26 9.83 -18.54
CA LYS A 32 18.31 9.63 -19.99
C LYS A 32 19.15 8.40 -20.29
N TRP A 33 18.53 7.34 -20.81
CA TRP A 33 19.21 6.09 -21.13
C TRP A 33 20.00 6.17 -22.44
N ALA A 34 21.23 5.68 -22.42
CA ALA A 34 22.11 5.67 -23.59
C ALA A 34 21.75 4.57 -24.61
N SER A 35 20.98 3.55 -24.22
CA SER A 35 20.53 2.46 -25.10
C SER A 35 19.21 1.84 -24.63
N GLU A 36 18.50 1.15 -25.54
CA GLU A 36 17.29 0.37 -25.21
C GLU A 36 17.56 -0.74 -24.20
N GLU A 37 18.73 -1.38 -24.28
CA GLU A 37 19.13 -2.43 -23.35
C GLU A 37 19.36 -1.89 -21.93
N ALA A 38 19.94 -0.68 -21.81
CA ALA A 38 20.04 0.01 -20.53
C ALA A 38 18.66 0.37 -19.96
N ALA A 39 17.73 0.82 -20.81
CA ALA A 39 16.35 1.09 -20.39
C ALA A 39 15.63 -0.17 -19.90
N LYS A 40 15.78 -1.30 -20.61
CA LYS A 40 15.19 -2.58 -20.22
C LYS A 40 15.74 -3.11 -18.90
N ASN A 41 17.06 -3.06 -18.72
CA ASN A 41 17.69 -3.49 -17.47
C ASN A 41 17.27 -2.62 -16.29
N HIS A 42 17.17 -1.31 -16.48
CA HIS A 42 16.66 -0.40 -15.47
C HIS A 42 15.22 -0.75 -15.08
N HIS A 43 14.33 -0.93 -16.06
CA HIS A 43 12.94 -1.29 -15.81
C HIS A 43 12.80 -2.58 -14.98
N ILE A 44 13.60 -3.61 -15.27
CA ILE A 44 13.61 -4.85 -14.47
C ILE A 44 14.04 -4.59 -13.02
N VAL A 45 15.07 -3.76 -12.82
CA VAL A 45 15.53 -3.37 -11.48
C VAL A 45 14.43 -2.62 -10.73
N MET A 46 13.75 -1.68 -11.40
CA MET A 46 12.68 -0.88 -10.81
C MET A 46 11.46 -1.72 -10.41
N ILE A 47 11.04 -2.67 -11.26
CA ILE A 47 10.01 -3.66 -10.89
C ILE A 47 10.46 -4.47 -9.67
N SER A 48 11.72 -4.90 -9.62
CA SER A 48 12.25 -5.68 -8.49
C SER A 48 12.25 -4.87 -7.18
N VAL A 49 12.61 -3.59 -7.26
CA VAL A 49 12.51 -2.64 -6.14
C VAL A 49 11.06 -2.46 -5.71
N ALA A 50 10.13 -2.29 -6.65
CA ALA A 50 8.71 -2.14 -6.36
C ALA A 50 8.13 -3.36 -5.64
N ILE A 51 8.44 -4.58 -6.11
CA ILE A 51 8.05 -5.84 -5.46
C ILE A 51 8.63 -5.92 -4.06
N THR A 52 9.89 -5.51 -3.88
CA THR A 52 10.55 -5.49 -2.57
C THR A 52 9.85 -4.54 -1.60
N ILE A 53 9.51 -3.32 -2.04
CA ILE A 53 8.78 -2.34 -1.22
C ILE A 53 7.41 -2.90 -0.81
N ILE A 54 6.65 -3.46 -1.75
CA ILE A 54 5.35 -4.09 -1.45
C ILE A 54 5.53 -5.23 -0.43
N THR A 55 6.52 -6.09 -0.63
CA THR A 55 6.80 -7.22 0.28
C THR A 55 7.13 -6.73 1.68
N VAL A 56 8.01 -5.74 1.82
CA VAL A 56 8.35 -5.12 3.10
C VAL A 56 7.12 -4.49 3.74
N ALA A 57 6.29 -3.76 2.98
CA ALA A 57 5.07 -3.17 3.48
C ALA A 57 4.10 -4.24 4.04
N LEU A 58 3.88 -5.34 3.32
CA LEU A 58 3.05 -6.46 3.78
C LEU A 58 3.59 -7.10 5.06
N LEU A 59 4.91 -7.28 5.16
CA LEU A 59 5.55 -7.77 6.38
C LEU A 59 5.37 -6.80 7.55
N LEU A 60 5.44 -5.49 7.31
CA LEU A 60 5.18 -4.47 8.32
C LEU A 60 3.70 -4.45 8.74
N TYR A 61 2.76 -4.57 7.81
CA TYR A 61 1.34 -4.71 8.12
C TYR A 61 1.08 -5.92 9.02
N TYR A 62 1.63 -7.08 8.65
CA TYR A 62 1.59 -8.30 9.46
C TYR A 62 2.22 -8.09 10.85
N TYR A 63 3.42 -7.55 10.90
CA TYR A 63 4.17 -7.36 12.14
C TYR A 63 3.44 -6.42 13.11
N PHE A 64 3.11 -5.20 12.66
CA PHE A 64 2.49 -4.20 13.52
C PHE A 64 1.07 -4.58 13.95
N SER A 65 0.31 -5.25 13.07
CA SER A 65 -1.01 -5.76 13.46
C SER A 65 -0.91 -6.84 14.53
N GLY A 66 0.01 -7.80 14.39
CA GLY A 66 0.21 -8.86 15.37
C GLY A 66 0.77 -8.37 16.71
N VAL A 67 1.44 -7.22 16.73
CA VAL A 67 1.96 -6.61 17.96
C VAL A 67 0.95 -5.67 18.64
N PHE A 68 0.15 -4.91 17.88
CA PHE A 68 -0.63 -3.79 18.42
C PHE A 68 -2.15 -3.96 18.38
N LEU A 69 -2.67 -4.85 17.53
CA LEU A 69 -4.12 -5.09 17.40
C LEU A 69 -4.54 -6.27 18.26
N LYS A 70 -5.77 -6.21 18.78
CA LYS A 70 -6.33 -7.26 19.64
C LYS A 70 -7.24 -8.18 18.84
N GLU A 71 -7.11 -9.48 19.03
CA GLU A 71 -8.06 -10.48 18.52
C GLU A 71 -9.50 -10.20 19.05
N GLN A 72 -10.53 -10.43 18.22
CA GLN A 72 -11.94 -10.06 18.45
C GLN A 72 -12.88 -11.27 18.53
N GLY A 73 -12.36 -12.48 18.72
CA GLY A 73 -13.04 -13.76 18.93
C GLY A 73 -13.45 -14.51 17.65
N SER A 74 -13.31 -13.92 16.46
CA SER A 74 -13.66 -14.60 15.19
C SER A 74 -13.03 -13.92 13.98
N ASN A 75 -12.86 -14.66 12.88
CA ASN A 75 -12.32 -14.12 11.63
C ASN A 75 -13.11 -12.91 11.12
N PHE A 76 -14.45 -13.00 11.11
CA PHE A 76 -15.31 -11.91 10.65
C PHE A 76 -15.13 -10.65 11.51
N LYS A 77 -15.15 -10.78 12.85
CA LYS A 77 -14.94 -9.64 13.75
C LYS A 77 -13.53 -9.05 13.64
N ASN A 78 -12.51 -9.87 13.39
CA ASN A 78 -11.15 -9.40 13.16
C ASN A 78 -11.08 -8.55 11.89
N ILE A 79 -11.61 -9.04 10.76
CA ILE A 79 -11.66 -8.29 9.50
C ILE A 79 -12.45 -6.99 9.66
N MET A 80 -13.64 -7.03 10.27
CA MET A 80 -14.45 -5.84 10.54
C MET A 80 -13.76 -4.83 11.47
N SER A 81 -12.82 -5.28 12.30
CA SER A 81 -12.06 -4.41 13.20
C SER A 81 -10.88 -3.71 12.54
N ILE A 82 -10.59 -4.00 11.27
CA ILE A 82 -9.54 -3.36 10.46
C ILE A 82 -10.03 -2.87 9.10
N SER A 83 -11.30 -3.10 8.77
CA SER A 83 -11.90 -2.83 7.46
C SER A 83 -11.95 -1.34 7.13
N LEU A 84 -11.90 -0.45 8.15
CA LEU A 84 -11.87 0.99 7.92
C LEU A 84 -10.71 1.41 7.01
N THR A 85 -9.57 0.72 7.10
CA THR A 85 -8.40 0.98 6.26
C THR A 85 -8.71 0.76 4.78
N GLY A 86 -9.25 -0.41 4.40
CA GLY A 86 -9.62 -0.64 3.00
C GLY A 86 -10.83 0.18 2.55
N PHE A 87 -11.79 0.42 3.45
CA PHE A 87 -12.99 1.21 3.14
C PHE A 87 -12.64 2.65 2.74
N ILE A 88 -11.75 3.32 3.48
CA ILE A 88 -11.28 4.67 3.12
C ILE A 88 -10.62 4.66 1.73
N GLY A 89 -9.75 3.68 1.46
CA GLY A 89 -9.11 3.55 0.14
C GLY A 89 -10.12 3.37 -0.99
N ILE A 90 -11.14 2.52 -0.80
CA ILE A 90 -12.21 2.30 -1.77
C ILE A 90 -13.03 3.57 -2.00
N VAL A 91 -13.34 4.32 -0.94
CA VAL A 91 -14.10 5.58 -1.05
C VAL A 91 -13.30 6.63 -1.84
N ILE A 92 -12.01 6.81 -1.53
CA ILE A 92 -11.15 7.74 -2.26
C ILE A 92 -11.04 7.33 -3.73
N TRP A 93 -10.81 6.03 -4.00
CA TRP A 93 -10.81 5.48 -5.36
C TRP A 93 -12.11 5.77 -6.10
N PHE A 94 -13.26 5.53 -5.47
CA PHE A 94 -14.56 5.73 -6.09
C PHE A 94 -14.78 7.20 -6.46
N ILE A 95 -14.41 8.14 -5.57
CA ILE A 95 -14.48 9.58 -5.87
C ILE A 95 -13.54 9.92 -7.03
N ALA A 96 -12.28 9.47 -7.00
CA ALA A 96 -11.29 9.73 -8.04
C ALA A 96 -11.73 9.20 -9.41
N PHE A 97 -12.27 7.99 -9.44
CA PHE A 97 -12.76 7.33 -10.65
C PHE A 97 -13.94 8.08 -11.27
N ASN A 98 -14.93 8.48 -10.46
CA ASN A 98 -16.12 9.18 -10.97
C ASN A 98 -15.83 10.62 -11.42
N MET A 99 -14.85 11.29 -10.81
CA MET A 99 -14.48 12.66 -11.20
C MET A 99 -13.75 12.70 -12.55
N ASN A 100 -13.00 11.66 -12.91
CA ASN A 100 -12.14 11.63 -14.08
C ASN A 100 -12.47 10.49 -15.06
N LEU A 101 -13.74 10.15 -15.23
CA LEU A 101 -14.22 9.05 -16.10
C LEU A 101 -13.73 9.12 -17.57
N ILE A 102 -13.32 10.30 -18.03
CA ILE A 102 -13.00 10.58 -19.44
C ILE A 102 -11.49 10.48 -19.72
N GLU A 103 -10.64 10.55 -18.69
CA GLU A 103 -9.20 10.47 -18.84
C GLU A 103 -8.73 9.11 -18.31
N GLY A 104 -8.06 8.30 -19.16
CA GLY A 104 -7.45 7.06 -18.69
C GLY A 104 -6.50 7.28 -17.51
N THR A 105 -6.15 6.21 -16.80
CA THR A 105 -5.19 6.11 -15.67
C THR A 105 -3.82 6.78 -15.81
N ASN A 106 -3.45 7.33 -16.96
CA ASN A 106 -2.27 8.22 -17.07
C ASN A 106 -2.40 9.48 -16.17
N VAL A 107 -3.51 9.59 -15.42
CA VAL A 107 -3.90 10.68 -14.51
C VAL A 107 -3.66 10.36 -13.03
N LEU A 108 -2.90 9.31 -12.68
CA LEU A 108 -2.52 9.05 -11.28
C LEU A 108 -1.84 10.24 -10.57
N LEU A 109 -1.32 11.19 -11.35
CA LEU A 109 -0.69 12.42 -10.89
C LEU A 109 -1.39 13.71 -11.34
N ASN A 110 -2.44 13.67 -12.18
CA ASN A 110 -2.99 14.89 -12.81
C ASN A 110 -4.20 15.51 -12.09
N SER A 111 -4.84 14.81 -11.13
CA SER A 111 -5.86 15.43 -10.26
C SER A 111 -5.55 15.26 -8.78
N GLU A 112 -5.95 16.26 -7.98
CA GLU A 112 -5.72 16.28 -6.54
C GLU A 112 -6.27 15.02 -5.84
N VAL A 113 -7.38 14.48 -6.34
CA VAL A 113 -7.99 13.27 -5.76
C VAL A 113 -7.19 12.02 -6.11
N TRP A 114 -6.65 11.91 -7.32
CA TRP A 114 -5.73 10.81 -7.67
C TRP A 114 -4.40 10.93 -6.93
N GLN A 115 -3.92 12.14 -6.65
CA GLN A 115 -2.74 12.35 -5.79
C GLN A 115 -3.01 11.93 -4.34
N LEU A 116 -4.19 12.27 -3.79
CA LEU A 116 -4.61 11.83 -2.46
C LEU A 116 -4.74 10.31 -2.39
N TYR A 117 -5.34 9.72 -3.41
CA TYR A 117 -5.40 8.26 -3.58
C TYR A 117 -3.95 7.75 -3.56
N SER A 118 -3.05 8.25 -4.42
CA SER A 118 -1.64 7.83 -4.54
C SER A 118 -0.85 7.93 -3.24
N LEU A 119 -1.12 8.95 -2.42
CA LEU A 119 -0.54 9.05 -1.10
C LEU A 119 -1.05 7.96 -0.14
N TYR A 120 -2.33 7.59 -0.26
CA TYR A 120 -2.96 6.56 0.57
C TYR A 120 -2.37 5.16 0.32
N TYR A 121 -2.10 4.76 -0.93
CA TYR A 121 -1.47 3.47 -1.27
C TYR A 121 -0.04 3.58 -1.82
N SER A 122 0.70 4.61 -1.43
CA SER A 122 2.10 4.83 -1.87
C SER A 122 3.01 3.59 -1.78
N TYR A 123 2.70 2.64 -0.88
CA TYR A 123 3.38 1.34 -0.78
C TYR A 123 3.34 0.49 -2.07
N CYS A 124 2.38 0.70 -2.96
CA CYS A 124 2.31 0.05 -4.28
C CYS A 124 2.41 1.03 -5.45
N LEU A 125 2.50 2.35 -5.19
CA LEU A 125 2.55 3.38 -6.24
C LEU A 125 3.71 3.16 -7.21
N PHE A 126 4.87 2.77 -6.68
CA PHE A 126 6.06 2.44 -7.45
C PHE A 126 5.81 1.36 -8.51
N PHE A 127 5.05 0.33 -8.14
CA PHE A 127 4.70 -0.75 -9.06
C PHE A 127 3.68 -0.29 -10.10
N VAL A 128 2.69 0.50 -9.68
CA VAL A 128 1.66 1.04 -10.57
C VAL A 128 2.27 1.92 -11.66
N ASP A 129 3.23 2.78 -11.29
CA ASP A 129 3.94 3.67 -12.21
C ASP A 129 4.80 2.86 -13.20
N GLU A 130 5.69 2.00 -12.69
CA GLU A 130 6.61 1.22 -13.52
C GLU A 130 5.90 0.21 -14.43
N ALA A 131 4.89 -0.50 -13.92
CA ALA A 131 4.13 -1.44 -14.73
C ALA A 131 3.11 -0.76 -15.66
N ALA A 132 3.07 0.58 -15.69
CA ALA A 132 2.15 1.40 -16.48
C ALA A 132 0.69 0.90 -16.34
N ILE A 133 0.27 0.58 -15.12
CA ILE A 133 -1.03 -0.06 -14.88
C ILE A 133 -2.13 0.93 -15.28
N SER A 134 -2.77 0.62 -16.40
CA SER A 134 -3.72 1.55 -17.00
C SER A 134 -5.20 1.29 -16.69
N ILE A 135 -5.46 0.30 -15.82
CA ILE A 135 -6.82 -0.13 -15.48
C ILE A 135 -7.08 0.27 -14.02
N PRO A 136 -7.92 1.29 -13.76
CA PRO A 136 -8.15 1.80 -12.39
C PRO A 136 -8.64 0.71 -11.43
N HIS A 137 -9.40 -0.25 -11.94
CA HIS A 137 -9.98 -1.34 -11.17
C HIS A 137 -8.92 -2.26 -10.54
N ILE A 138 -7.75 -2.41 -11.16
CA ILE A 138 -6.65 -3.21 -10.59
C ILE A 138 -6.18 -2.61 -9.26
N MET A 139 -6.31 -1.29 -9.11
CA MET A 139 -5.86 -0.58 -7.90
C MET A 139 -6.66 -0.94 -6.65
N LEU A 140 -7.91 -1.38 -6.80
CA LEU A 140 -8.74 -1.86 -5.69
C LEU A 140 -8.14 -3.07 -4.98
N VAL A 141 -7.36 -3.90 -5.69
CA VAL A 141 -6.64 -5.04 -5.08
C VAL A 141 -5.71 -4.53 -3.99
N PHE A 142 -5.01 -3.41 -4.23
CA PHE A 142 -4.13 -2.79 -3.25
C PHE A 142 -4.87 -2.13 -2.07
N CYS A 143 -6.18 -1.92 -2.15
CA CYS A 143 -6.96 -1.52 -0.97
C CYS A 143 -7.21 -2.71 -0.01
N ILE A 144 -7.17 -3.95 -0.53
CA ILE A 144 -7.50 -5.17 0.23
C ILE A 144 -6.25 -5.80 0.84
N MET A 145 -5.09 -5.72 0.16
CA MET A 145 -3.84 -6.35 0.62
C MET A 145 -3.44 -6.00 2.07
N PRO A 146 -3.51 -4.72 2.52
CA PRO A 146 -3.20 -4.37 3.91
C PRO A 146 -4.15 -5.05 4.90
N ILE A 147 -5.45 -5.16 4.56
CA ILE A 147 -6.44 -5.85 5.40
C ILE A 147 -6.07 -7.32 5.56
N LEU A 148 -5.71 -7.99 4.47
CA LEU A 148 -5.33 -9.41 4.52
C LEU A 148 -4.08 -9.62 5.37
N ALA A 149 -3.03 -8.84 5.13
CA ALA A 149 -1.79 -8.92 5.91
C ALA A 149 -2.04 -8.64 7.40
N MET A 150 -2.85 -7.63 7.71
CA MET A 150 -3.21 -7.30 9.10
C MET A 150 -4.08 -8.37 9.75
N TRP A 151 -5.00 -8.99 9.00
CA TRP A 151 -5.82 -10.09 9.50
C TRP A 151 -4.95 -11.30 9.87
N VAL A 152 -3.99 -11.65 9.01
CA VAL A 152 -3.01 -12.71 9.31
C VAL A 152 -2.23 -12.37 10.58
N GLY A 153 -1.77 -11.12 10.74
CA GLY A 153 -1.04 -10.70 11.94
C GLY A 153 -1.88 -10.77 13.22
N ILE A 154 -3.16 -10.38 13.17
CA ILE A 154 -4.08 -10.54 14.32
C ILE A 154 -4.26 -12.03 14.67
N LYS A 155 -4.40 -12.90 13.66
CA LYS A 155 -4.67 -14.33 13.85
C LYS A 155 -3.45 -15.09 14.35
N PHE A 156 -2.26 -14.69 13.91
CA PHE A 156 -0.98 -15.30 14.28
C PHE A 156 -0.06 -14.25 14.90
N PRO A 157 -0.37 -13.77 16.12
CA PRO A 157 0.34 -12.65 16.71
C PRO A 157 1.77 -13.01 17.11
N ILE A 158 2.67 -12.05 16.97
CA ILE A 158 4.07 -12.19 17.37
C ILE A 158 4.12 -12.08 18.90
N LYS A 159 4.32 -13.22 19.57
CA LYS A 159 4.38 -13.29 21.04
C LYS A 159 5.58 -12.48 21.55
N ARG A 160 5.31 -11.41 22.31
CA ARG A 160 6.33 -10.58 23.00
C ARG A 160 7.27 -11.39 23.91
N SER A 161 6.86 -12.57 24.38
CA SER A 161 7.68 -13.45 25.22
C SER A 161 8.94 -13.98 24.54
N ASN A 162 9.05 -13.87 23.21
CA ASN A 162 10.20 -14.36 22.44
C ASN A 162 11.19 -13.25 22.04
N ILE A 163 10.91 -11.99 22.37
CA ILE A 163 11.83 -10.87 22.12
C ILE A 163 12.52 -10.56 23.44
N LYS A 164 13.50 -11.39 23.83
CA LYS A 164 14.48 -11.00 24.85
C LYS A 164 15.44 -10.02 24.19
N VAL A 165 15.24 -8.73 24.43
CA VAL A 165 16.27 -7.73 24.18
C VAL A 165 17.28 -7.91 25.30
N ASN A 166 18.40 -8.57 24.99
CA ASN A 166 19.59 -8.55 25.83
C ASN A 166 20.34 -7.25 25.62
#